data_AF-A0A2N3K0Q5-F1
#
_entry.id   AF-A0A2N3K0Q5-F1
#
_cell.length_a   1.000
_cell.length_b   1.000
_cell.length_c   1.000
_cell.angle_alpha   90.00
_cell.angle_beta   90.00
_cell.angle_gamma   90.00
#
_symmetry.space_group_name_H-M   'P 1'
#
loop_
_entity.id
_entity.type
_entity.pdbx_description
1 polymer ?
#
loop_
_entity_poly.entity_id
_entity_poly.type
_entity_poly.pdbx_seq_one_letter_code
_entity_poly.pdbx_strand_id
1 'polypeptide(L)'
;MAAVRDGLLRQGRNAKAGLGVLADRVIEIAPRIPVRDLHTLRAQFPGLGPEQLADRLISGAAHGTSTVGASVGAAAMLPVPPAMPAELAAEITAVAAIELKLIAELHEVYGQRPEGGATRRATAYLSSWTNERGIDVVRPLTITAALSGPLKRDLRQQITKRMIRNLPNLVPFLVGAAVGAVMNRRDTRKLAERVRQDLRAAQVPWDQLTSLPPLDQPELPPAPTPVPLPLTPRDDNRPT
;
A
#
# COMPACT_ATOMS: atom_id res chain seq x y z
N MET A 1 -37.80 -9.94 17.70
CA MET A 1 -37.26 -10.10 16.33
C MET A 1 -36.89 -8.78 15.64
N ALA A 2 -37.72 -7.72 15.69
CA ALA A 2 -37.41 -6.44 15.03
C ALA A 2 -36.16 -5.71 15.57
N ALA A 3 -35.98 -5.65 16.89
CA ALA A 3 -34.81 -5.00 17.52
C ALA A 3 -33.47 -5.69 17.21
N VAL A 4 -33.48 -7.02 17.05
CA VAL A 4 -32.29 -7.81 16.64
C VAL A 4 -31.93 -7.52 15.18
N ARG A 5 -32.94 -7.42 14.30
CA ARG A 5 -32.76 -7.06 12.89
C ARG A 5 -32.22 -5.63 12.75
N ASP A 6 -32.74 -4.67 13.50
CA ASP A 6 -32.24 -3.29 13.51
C ASP A 6 -30.82 -3.16 14.08
N GLY A 7 -30.48 -3.97 15.08
CA GLY A 7 -29.12 -4.07 15.62
C GLY A 7 -28.12 -4.57 14.56
N LEU A 8 -28.46 -5.64 13.85
CA LEU A 8 -27.63 -6.18 12.76
C LEU A 8 -27.47 -5.18 11.59
N LEU A 9 -28.53 -4.46 11.23
CA LEU A 9 -28.49 -3.43 10.19
C LEU A 9 -27.66 -2.21 10.61
N ARG A 10 -27.68 -1.82 11.89
CA ARG A 10 -26.81 -0.75 12.44
C ARG A 10 -25.35 -1.19 12.49
N GLN A 11 -25.07 -2.41 12.95
CA GLN A 11 -23.72 -2.97 12.99
C GLN A 11 -23.10 -3.09 11.60
N GLY A 12 -23.88 -3.55 10.60
CA GLY A 12 -23.43 -3.61 9.20
C GLY A 12 -23.15 -2.24 8.58
N ARG A 13 -23.95 -1.22 8.91
CA ARG A 13 -23.70 0.17 8.48
C ARG A 13 -22.42 0.75 9.10
N ASN A 14 -22.17 0.49 10.38
CA ASN A 14 -20.96 0.96 11.08
C ASN A 14 -19.69 0.29 10.54
N ALA A 15 -19.74 -1.02 10.27
CA ALA A 15 -18.62 -1.73 9.64
C ALA A 15 -18.32 -1.20 8.22
N LYS A 16 -19.37 -0.97 7.41
CA LYS A 16 -19.21 -0.37 6.07
C LYS A 16 -18.66 1.05 6.12
N ALA A 17 -19.04 1.84 7.12
CA ALA A 17 -18.49 3.17 7.34
C ALA A 17 -17.00 3.11 7.68
N GLY A 18 -16.58 2.20 8.58
CA GLY A 18 -15.17 1.98 8.94
C GLY A 18 -14.31 1.57 7.76
N LEU A 19 -14.77 0.62 6.93
CA LEU A 19 -14.08 0.23 5.69
C LEU A 19 -13.94 1.40 4.71
N GLY A 20 -14.95 2.27 4.65
CA GLY A 20 -14.89 3.48 3.84
C GLY A 20 -13.78 4.43 4.27
N VAL A 21 -13.57 4.61 5.58
CA VAL A 21 -12.47 5.42 6.13
C VAL A 21 -11.11 4.81 5.79
N LEU A 22 -10.97 3.48 5.90
CA LEU A 22 -9.73 2.79 5.51
C LEU A 22 -9.44 2.92 4.01
N ALA A 23 -10.47 2.78 3.18
CA ALA A 23 -10.34 2.98 1.74
C ALA A 23 -9.88 4.41 1.41
N ASP A 24 -10.47 5.41 2.06
CA ASP A 24 -10.05 6.80 1.92
C ASP A 24 -8.58 7.00 2.34
N ARG A 25 -8.14 6.34 3.42
CA ARG A 25 -6.74 6.39 3.88
C ARG A 25 -5.77 5.76 2.89
N VAL A 26 -6.12 4.61 2.30
CA VAL A 26 -5.31 3.95 1.26
C VAL A 26 -5.19 4.83 0.01
N ILE A 27 -6.28 5.48 -0.41
CA ILE A 27 -6.25 6.44 -1.54
C ILE A 27 -5.34 7.62 -1.22
N GLU A 28 -5.38 8.13 0.01
CA GLU A 28 -4.59 9.28 0.46
C GLU A 28 -3.08 9.00 0.52
N ILE A 29 -2.68 7.79 0.94
CA ILE A 29 -1.28 7.42 1.09
C ILE A 29 -0.64 6.94 -0.23
N ALA A 30 -1.43 6.36 -1.14
CA ALA A 30 -0.93 5.78 -2.40
C ALA A 30 0.06 6.66 -3.20
N PRO A 31 -0.20 7.96 -3.47
CA PRO A 31 0.74 8.80 -4.21
C PRO A 31 2.02 9.15 -3.44
N ARG A 32 2.06 8.91 -2.12
CA ARG A 32 3.21 9.19 -1.25
C ARG A 32 4.10 7.97 -1.03
N ILE A 33 3.69 6.81 -1.52
CA ILE A 33 4.47 5.58 -1.38
C ILE A 33 5.76 5.74 -2.21
N PRO A 34 6.95 5.59 -1.62
CA PRO A 34 8.20 5.73 -2.35
C PRO A 34 8.40 4.51 -3.25
N VAL A 35 8.41 4.76 -4.57
CA VAL A 35 8.66 3.76 -5.61
C VAL A 35 10.08 3.91 -6.13
N ARG A 36 10.82 2.80 -6.21
CA ARG A 36 12.15 2.78 -6.83
C ARG A 36 11.99 2.56 -8.33
N ASP A 37 12.57 3.43 -9.14
CA ASP A 37 12.62 3.23 -10.58
C ASP A 37 13.56 2.07 -10.96
N LEU A 38 13.48 1.64 -12.21
CA LEU A 38 14.30 0.53 -12.72
C LEU A 38 15.80 0.79 -12.52
N HIS A 39 16.28 2.03 -12.68
CA HIS A 39 17.68 2.37 -12.47
C HIS A 39 18.10 2.11 -11.01
N THR A 40 17.32 2.62 -10.06
CA THR A 40 17.53 2.43 -8.62
C THR A 40 17.46 0.95 -8.24
N LEU A 41 16.52 0.20 -8.80
CA LEU A 41 16.38 -1.23 -8.55
C LEU A 41 17.59 -2.03 -9.07
N ARG A 42 18.09 -1.73 -10.27
CA ARG A 42 19.29 -2.37 -10.82
C ARG A 42 20.56 -2.03 -10.04
N ALA A 43 20.65 -0.83 -9.48
CA ALA A 43 21.74 -0.45 -8.59
C ALA A 43 21.70 -1.22 -7.25
N GLN A 44 20.50 -1.42 -6.68
CA GLN A 44 20.32 -2.18 -5.43
C GLN A 44 20.51 -3.69 -5.60
N PHE A 45 20.18 -4.24 -6.77
CA PHE A 45 20.25 -5.65 -7.08
C PHE A 45 21.05 -5.91 -8.36
N PRO A 46 22.38 -5.69 -8.33
CA PRO A 46 23.22 -5.81 -9.52
C PRO A 46 23.23 -7.25 -10.04
N GLY A 47 23.22 -7.39 -11.38
CA GLY A 47 23.33 -8.69 -12.06
C GLY A 47 22.02 -9.48 -12.18
N LEU A 48 20.91 -9.02 -11.59
CA LEU A 48 19.60 -9.68 -11.76
C LEU A 48 18.92 -9.25 -13.06
N GLY A 49 18.40 -10.23 -13.80
CA GLY A 49 17.49 -9.99 -14.92
C GLY A 49 16.05 -9.66 -14.46
N PRO A 50 15.13 -9.30 -15.38
CA PRO A 50 13.77 -8.88 -15.02
C PRO A 50 13.02 -9.87 -14.12
N GLU A 51 13.03 -11.15 -14.48
CA GLU A 51 12.32 -12.19 -13.73
C GLU A 51 12.94 -12.40 -12.33
N GLN A 52 14.27 -12.43 -12.23
CA GLN A 52 14.97 -12.63 -10.96
C GLN A 52 14.79 -11.42 -10.03
N LEU A 53 14.76 -10.21 -10.60
CA LEU A 53 14.46 -9.00 -9.87
C LEU A 53 13.01 -9.00 -9.38
N ALA A 54 12.05 -9.39 -10.23
CA ALA A 54 10.65 -9.58 -9.83
C ALA A 54 10.52 -10.60 -8.69
N ASP A 55 11.17 -11.76 -8.78
CA ASP A 55 11.20 -12.78 -7.72
C ASP A 55 11.73 -12.20 -6.39
N ARG A 56 12.80 -11.40 -6.46
CA ARG A 56 13.39 -10.75 -5.29
C ARG A 56 12.43 -9.76 -4.64
N LEU A 57 11.75 -8.94 -5.45
CA LEU A 57 10.76 -7.96 -4.98
C LEU A 57 9.54 -8.64 -4.35
N ILE A 58 9.00 -9.67 -5.00
CA ILE A 58 7.86 -10.46 -4.51
C ILE A 58 8.22 -11.12 -3.17
N SER A 59 9.41 -11.72 -3.08
CA SER A 59 9.87 -12.32 -1.83
C SER A 59 9.98 -11.28 -0.71
N GLY A 60 10.59 -10.13 -0.99
CA GLY A 60 10.72 -9.03 -0.01
C GLY A 60 9.37 -8.51 0.49
N ALA A 61 8.42 -8.28 -0.42
CA ALA A 61 7.08 -7.83 -0.07
C ALA A 61 6.31 -8.88 0.75
N ALA A 62 6.38 -10.15 0.36
CA ALA A 62 5.74 -11.24 1.09
C ALA A 62 6.32 -11.42 2.51
N HIS A 63 7.63 -11.18 2.70
CA HIS A 63 8.24 -11.15 4.03
C HIS A 63 7.81 -9.92 4.86
N GLY A 64 7.67 -8.76 4.22
CA GLY A 64 7.17 -7.54 4.86
C GLY A 64 5.74 -7.71 5.37
N THR A 65 4.82 -8.18 4.54
CA THR A 65 3.41 -8.37 4.93
C THR A 65 3.23 -9.50 5.95
N SER A 66 4.07 -10.54 5.89
CA SER A 66 4.17 -11.57 6.92
C SER A 66 4.55 -11.00 8.28
N THR A 67 5.50 -10.05 8.33
CA THR A 67 5.94 -9.41 9.58
C THR A 67 4.84 -8.54 10.18
N VAL A 68 4.14 -7.78 9.33
CA VAL A 68 2.97 -7.00 9.72
C VAL A 68 1.88 -7.89 10.33
N GLY A 69 1.54 -9.02 9.69
CA GLY A 69 0.55 -9.97 10.21
C GLY A 69 0.97 -10.66 11.52
N ALA A 70 2.28 -10.95 11.68
CA ALA A 70 2.80 -11.49 12.94
C ALA A 70 2.66 -10.50 14.10
N SER A 71 2.94 -9.22 13.84
CA SER A 71 2.95 -8.18 14.88
C SER A 71 1.57 -7.94 15.50
N VAL A 72 0.51 -7.88 14.68
CA VAL A 72 -0.85 -7.64 15.17
C VAL A 72 -1.49 -8.91 15.72
N GLY A 73 -1.20 -10.08 15.13
CA GLY A 73 -1.68 -11.35 15.67
C GLY A 73 -1.13 -11.69 17.06
N ALA A 74 -0.04 -11.05 17.51
CA ALA A 74 0.46 -11.15 18.88
C ALA A 74 -0.35 -10.29 19.87
N ALA A 75 -0.83 -9.12 19.47
CA ALA A 75 -1.65 -8.23 20.30
C ALA A 75 -3.02 -8.87 20.64
N ALA A 76 -3.57 -9.68 19.73
CA ALA A 76 -4.81 -10.44 19.97
C ALA A 76 -4.72 -11.48 21.11
N MET A 77 -3.51 -11.80 21.61
CA MET A 77 -3.29 -12.71 22.75
C MET A 77 -3.18 -11.99 24.10
N LEU A 78 -3.24 -10.65 24.11
CA LEU A 78 -3.19 -9.83 25.33
C LEU A 78 -4.61 -9.39 25.74
N PRO A 79 -4.87 -9.06 27.02
CA PRO A 79 -6.09 -8.36 27.41
C PRO A 79 -6.06 -6.95 26.81
N VAL A 80 -6.68 -6.77 25.62
CA VAL A 80 -6.47 -5.56 24.81
C VAL A 80 -7.35 -4.39 25.27
N PRO A 81 -6.82 -3.16 25.37
CA PRO A 81 -7.61 -1.93 25.53
C PRO A 81 -8.60 -1.68 24.37
N PRO A 82 -9.59 -0.78 24.51
CA PRO A 82 -10.59 -0.46 23.47
C PRO A 82 -10.06 0.12 22.14
N ALA A 83 -8.74 0.15 21.90
CA ALA A 83 -8.07 0.67 20.71
C ALA A 83 -7.94 -0.34 19.54
N MET A 84 -8.41 -1.58 19.68
CA MET A 84 -8.39 -2.64 18.65
C MET A 84 -8.80 -2.21 17.21
N PRO A 85 -9.69 -1.23 16.98
CA PRO A 85 -9.96 -0.74 15.63
C PRO A 85 -8.77 -0.03 14.95
N ALA A 86 -7.90 0.63 15.72
CA ALA A 86 -6.77 1.40 15.19
C ALA A 86 -5.58 0.51 14.80
N GLU A 87 -5.28 -0.53 15.57
CA GLU A 87 -4.22 -1.51 15.24
C GLU A 87 -4.53 -2.25 13.95
N LEU A 88 -5.77 -2.70 13.78
CA LEU A 88 -6.26 -3.32 12.54
C LEU A 88 -6.20 -2.33 11.36
N ALA A 89 -6.57 -1.08 11.58
CA ALA A 89 -6.46 -0.03 10.56
C ALA A 89 -5.01 0.17 10.11
N ALA A 90 -4.07 0.19 11.07
CA ALA A 90 -2.64 0.31 10.79
C ALA A 90 -2.12 -0.91 10.03
N GLU A 91 -2.53 -2.13 10.40
CA GLU A 91 -2.17 -3.36 9.70
C GLU A 91 -2.57 -3.32 8.23
N ILE A 92 -3.86 -3.09 7.96
CA ILE A 92 -4.44 -3.06 6.62
C ILE A 92 -3.73 -1.99 5.77
N THR A 93 -3.48 -0.81 6.36
CA THR A 93 -2.80 0.29 5.66
C THR A 93 -1.35 -0.07 5.35
N ALA A 94 -0.63 -0.72 6.27
CA ALA A 94 0.75 -1.14 6.08
C ALA A 94 0.87 -2.23 5.01
N VAL A 95 0.01 -3.25 5.03
CA VAL A 95 -0.05 -4.28 3.99
C VAL A 95 -0.35 -3.65 2.63
N ALA A 96 -1.36 -2.76 2.55
CA ALA A 96 -1.69 -2.07 1.32
C ALA A 96 -0.52 -1.23 0.78
N ALA A 97 0.22 -0.53 1.66
CA ALA A 97 1.38 0.25 1.25
C ALA A 97 2.51 -0.63 0.68
N ILE A 98 2.78 -1.79 1.29
CA ILE A 98 3.76 -2.77 0.80
C ILE A 98 3.33 -3.34 -0.56
N GLU A 99 2.06 -3.73 -0.70
CA GLU A 99 1.54 -4.30 -1.95
C GLU A 99 1.50 -3.28 -3.09
N LEU A 100 1.09 -2.04 -2.82
CA LEU A 100 1.10 -0.97 -3.81
C LEU A 100 2.52 -0.63 -4.26
N LYS A 101 3.49 -0.60 -3.33
CA LYS A 101 4.91 -0.44 -3.67
C LYS A 101 5.39 -1.57 -4.57
N LEU A 102 5.09 -2.83 -4.20
CA LEU A 102 5.46 -3.99 -5.00
C LEU A 102 4.88 -3.89 -6.42
N ILE A 103 3.59 -3.59 -6.55
CA ILE A 103 2.94 -3.43 -7.86
C ILE A 103 3.65 -2.35 -8.67
N ALA A 104 3.90 -1.18 -8.08
CA ALA A 104 4.56 -0.08 -8.78
C ALA A 104 5.96 -0.48 -9.27
N GLU A 105 6.76 -1.14 -8.43
CA GLU A 105 8.10 -1.59 -8.80
C GLU A 105 8.08 -2.71 -9.83
N LEU A 106 7.08 -3.60 -9.82
CA LEU A 106 6.90 -4.57 -10.90
C LEU A 106 6.60 -3.88 -12.23
N HIS A 107 5.81 -2.80 -12.24
CA HIS A 107 5.59 -2.02 -13.47
C HIS A 107 6.89 -1.38 -13.97
N GLU A 108 7.78 -0.94 -13.08
CA GLU A 108 9.14 -0.48 -13.45
C GLU A 108 9.97 -1.61 -14.05
N VAL A 109 9.99 -2.78 -13.42
CA VAL A 109 10.77 -3.96 -13.87
C VAL A 109 10.32 -4.44 -15.24
N TYR A 110 9.02 -4.44 -15.53
CA TYR A 110 8.47 -4.90 -16.80
C TYR A 110 8.36 -3.80 -17.86
N GLY A 111 8.81 -2.58 -17.56
CA GLY A 111 8.77 -1.48 -18.53
C GLY A 111 7.36 -0.96 -18.83
N GLN A 112 6.43 -1.16 -17.89
CA GLN A 112 5.01 -0.83 -18.00
C GLN A 112 4.62 0.32 -17.07
N ARG A 113 5.53 1.27 -16.84
CA ARG A 113 5.27 2.44 -15.99
C ARG A 113 4.07 3.23 -16.55
N PRO A 114 3.00 3.46 -15.77
CA PRO A 114 1.92 4.35 -16.19
C PRO A 114 2.41 5.79 -16.40
N GLU A 115 1.89 6.45 -17.43
CA GLU A 115 2.25 7.84 -17.73
C GLU A 115 1.64 8.85 -16.73
N GLY A 116 2.24 10.04 -16.68
CA GLY A 116 1.82 11.16 -15.84
C GLY A 116 2.46 11.16 -14.44
N GLY A 117 2.09 12.14 -13.61
CA GLY A 117 2.69 12.36 -12.28
C GLY A 117 2.26 11.33 -11.21
N ALA A 118 2.86 11.43 -10.02
CA ALA A 118 2.68 10.49 -8.91
C ALA A 118 1.20 10.13 -8.62
N THR A 119 0.31 11.11 -8.62
CA THR A 119 -1.13 10.92 -8.38
C THR A 119 -1.83 10.07 -9.45
N ARG A 120 -1.47 10.27 -10.73
CA ARG A 120 -2.05 9.49 -11.84
C ARG A 120 -1.53 8.06 -11.81
N ARG A 121 -0.23 7.89 -11.57
CA ARG A 121 0.40 6.57 -11.39
C ARG A 121 -0.20 5.81 -10.22
N ALA A 122 -0.35 6.46 -9.06
CA ALA A 122 -0.99 5.87 -7.88
C ALA A 122 -2.41 5.40 -8.14
N THR A 123 -3.21 6.18 -8.89
CA THR A 123 -4.56 5.77 -9.29
C THR A 123 -4.54 4.50 -10.16
N ALA A 124 -3.58 4.40 -11.07
CA ALA A 124 -3.42 3.23 -11.92
C ALA A 124 -2.98 2.00 -11.10
N TYR A 125 -2.03 2.16 -10.17
CA TYR A 125 -1.60 1.09 -9.26
C TYR A 125 -2.70 0.65 -8.29
N LEU A 126 -3.50 1.58 -7.75
CA LEU A 126 -4.69 1.26 -6.96
C LEU A 126 -5.69 0.43 -7.75
N SER A 127 -5.85 0.71 -9.05
CA SER A 127 -6.75 -0.04 -9.92
C SER A 127 -6.21 -1.45 -10.23
N SER A 128 -4.90 -1.57 -10.46
CA SER A 128 -4.21 -2.87 -10.58
C SER A 128 -4.34 -3.68 -9.29
N TRP A 129 -4.18 -3.02 -8.14
CA TRP A 129 -4.36 -3.60 -6.82
C TRP A 129 -5.80 -4.09 -6.66
N THR A 130 -6.83 -3.24 -6.76
CA THR A 130 -8.23 -3.67 -6.52
C THR A 130 -8.69 -4.83 -7.41
N ASN A 131 -8.19 -4.89 -8.65
CA ASN A 131 -8.54 -5.93 -9.62
C ASN A 131 -7.63 -7.16 -9.59
N GLU A 132 -6.53 -7.11 -8.83
CA GLU A 132 -5.49 -8.14 -8.73
C GLU A 132 -4.93 -8.54 -10.11
N ARG A 133 -4.73 -7.54 -10.98
CA ARG A 133 -4.30 -7.70 -12.38
C ARG A 133 -3.40 -6.56 -12.80
N GLY A 134 -2.58 -6.76 -13.84
CA GLY A 134 -1.78 -5.70 -14.46
C GLY A 134 -2.65 -4.57 -15.02
N ILE A 135 -2.02 -3.42 -15.30
CA ILE A 135 -2.71 -2.30 -15.95
C ILE A 135 -2.82 -2.61 -17.45
N ASP A 136 -4.04 -2.63 -17.97
CA ASP A 136 -4.28 -2.74 -19.41
C ASP A 136 -4.01 -1.39 -20.09
N VAL A 137 -2.88 -1.30 -20.81
CA VAL A 137 -2.47 -0.08 -21.54
C VAL A 137 -3.38 0.17 -22.75
N VAL A 138 -4.10 -0.84 -23.25
CA VAL A 138 -4.95 -0.76 -24.44
C VAL A 138 -6.31 -0.14 -24.13
N ARG A 139 -6.74 -0.19 -22.86
CA ARG A 139 -7.83 0.65 -22.34
C ARG A 139 -7.25 1.63 -21.34
N PRO A 140 -6.61 2.73 -21.80
CA PRO A 140 -6.42 3.85 -20.91
C PRO A 140 -7.83 4.25 -20.49
N LEU A 141 -8.20 3.99 -19.23
CA LEU A 141 -9.19 4.83 -18.60
C LEU A 141 -8.63 6.24 -18.82
N THR A 142 -9.31 7.01 -19.66
CA THR A 142 -9.02 8.41 -19.89
C THR A 142 -9.28 9.10 -18.56
N ILE A 143 -8.29 9.03 -17.67
CA ILE A 143 -8.27 9.70 -16.37
C ILE A 143 -7.92 11.14 -16.70
N THR A 144 -8.92 11.89 -17.14
CA THR A 144 -8.84 13.32 -17.40
C THR A 144 -8.67 14.04 -16.07
N ALA A 145 -7.40 14.24 -15.70
CA ALA A 145 -6.76 15.37 -15.00
C ALA A 145 -7.45 16.10 -13.81
N ALA A 146 -8.57 15.62 -13.29
CA ALA A 146 -9.04 15.94 -11.97
C ALA A 146 -9.36 14.61 -11.28
N LEU A 147 -8.86 14.40 -10.06
CA LEU A 147 -9.49 13.44 -9.16
C LEU A 147 -10.90 13.96 -8.86
N SER A 148 -11.80 13.79 -9.81
CA SER A 148 -13.18 14.19 -9.67
C SER A 148 -13.79 13.36 -8.55
N GLY A 149 -14.67 13.96 -7.75
CA GLY A 149 -15.37 13.26 -6.67
C GLY A 149 -15.95 11.89 -7.09
N PRO A 150 -16.48 11.71 -8.32
CA PRO A 150 -16.90 10.41 -8.84
C PRO A 150 -15.80 9.35 -8.87
N LEU A 151 -14.62 9.65 -9.42
CA LEU A 151 -13.52 8.68 -9.49
C LEU A 151 -13.06 8.23 -8.10
N LYS A 152 -12.96 9.17 -7.15
CA LYS A 152 -12.62 8.84 -5.75
C LYS A 152 -13.67 7.91 -5.14
N ARG A 153 -14.96 8.15 -5.39
CA ARG A 153 -16.04 7.27 -4.90
C ARG A 153 -15.97 5.88 -5.52
N ASP A 154 -15.63 5.78 -6.80
CA ASP A 154 -15.51 4.48 -7.48
C ASP A 154 -14.32 3.69 -6.95
N LEU A 155 -13.15 4.34 -6.79
CA LEU A 155 -11.98 3.75 -6.13
C LEU A 155 -12.31 3.30 -4.71
N ARG A 156 -12.97 4.16 -3.91
CA ARG A 156 -13.40 3.83 -2.55
C ARG A 156 -14.28 2.57 -2.55
N GLN A 157 -15.23 2.47 -3.48
CA GLN A 157 -16.11 1.30 -3.60
C GLN A 157 -15.33 0.04 -3.99
N GLN A 158 -14.41 0.13 -4.96
CA GLN A 158 -13.60 -1.01 -5.39
C GLN A 158 -12.67 -1.51 -4.28
N ILE A 159 -12.01 -0.59 -3.57
CA ILE A 159 -11.16 -0.91 -2.43
C ILE A 159 -11.99 -1.55 -1.32
N THR A 160 -13.13 -0.95 -0.97
CA THR A 160 -14.05 -1.50 0.04
C THR A 160 -14.54 -2.89 -0.36
N LYS A 161 -14.88 -3.10 -1.64
CA LYS A 161 -15.30 -4.40 -2.17
C LYS A 161 -14.18 -5.43 -2.10
N ARG A 162 -12.93 -5.06 -2.41
CA ARG A 162 -11.77 -5.94 -2.24
C ARG A 162 -11.55 -6.29 -0.77
N MET A 163 -11.60 -5.31 0.13
CA MET A 163 -11.50 -5.55 1.57
C MET A 163 -12.59 -6.54 2.01
N ILE A 164 -13.85 -6.36 1.59
CA ILE A 164 -14.95 -7.30 1.91
C ILE A 164 -14.71 -8.69 1.30
N ARG A 165 -14.21 -8.80 0.07
CA ARG A 165 -13.91 -10.10 -0.57
C ARG A 165 -12.76 -10.82 0.12
N ASN A 166 -11.81 -10.07 0.67
CA ASN A 166 -10.67 -10.60 1.40
C ASN A 166 -10.95 -10.69 2.91
N LEU A 167 -12.10 -10.17 3.39
CA LEU A 167 -12.53 -10.25 4.78
C LEU A 167 -12.71 -11.70 5.27
N PRO A 168 -13.20 -12.68 4.47
CA PRO A 168 -13.18 -14.09 4.87
C PRO A 168 -11.77 -14.63 5.17
N ASN A 169 -10.71 -14.02 4.62
CA ASN A 169 -9.31 -14.29 4.99
C ASN A 169 -8.85 -13.48 6.22
N LEU A 170 -9.57 -12.42 6.60
CA LEU A 170 -9.32 -11.61 7.79
C LEU A 170 -10.21 -12.04 8.98
N VAL A 171 -11.20 -12.91 8.80
CA VAL A 171 -12.06 -13.40 9.90
C VAL A 171 -11.37 -14.31 10.93
N PRO A 172 -10.18 -14.91 10.73
CA PRO A 172 -9.46 -15.54 11.84
C PRO A 172 -8.54 -14.54 12.58
N PHE A 173 -9.06 -13.42 13.09
CA PHE A 173 -8.33 -12.58 14.07
C PHE A 173 -8.15 -13.24 15.45
N LEU A 174 -8.38 -14.56 15.56
CA LEU A 174 -8.20 -15.37 16.77
C LEU A 174 -7.28 -16.59 16.57
N VAL A 175 -6.52 -16.66 15.46
CA VAL A 175 -5.66 -17.83 15.17
C VAL A 175 -4.16 -17.55 15.47
N GLY A 176 -3.84 -16.33 15.92
CA GLY A 176 -2.50 -15.98 16.42
C GLY A 176 -1.51 -15.54 15.34
N ALA A 177 -0.43 -14.90 15.79
CA ALA A 177 0.62 -14.29 14.98
C ALA A 177 1.12 -15.16 13.81
N ALA A 178 1.29 -16.46 14.03
CA ALA A 178 1.83 -17.37 13.01
C ALA A 178 0.88 -17.53 11.81
N VAL A 179 -0.43 -17.63 12.04
CA VAL A 179 -1.40 -17.80 10.96
C VAL A 179 -1.61 -16.50 10.20
N GLY A 180 -1.71 -15.36 10.91
CA GLY A 180 -1.76 -14.04 10.27
C GLY A 180 -0.55 -13.78 9.35
N ALA A 181 0.66 -14.15 9.81
CA ALA A 181 1.88 -14.06 9.03
C ALA A 181 1.84 -14.91 7.75
N VAL A 182 1.42 -16.18 7.86
CA VAL A 182 1.34 -17.11 6.72
C VAL A 182 0.29 -16.67 5.70
N MET A 183 -0.88 -16.19 6.17
CA MET A 183 -1.95 -15.73 5.30
C MET A 183 -1.55 -14.48 4.52
N ASN A 184 -0.98 -13.46 5.20
CA ASN A 184 -0.50 -12.26 4.53
C ASN A 184 0.59 -12.58 3.49
N ARG A 185 1.53 -13.47 3.83
CA ARG A 185 2.57 -13.92 2.89
C ARG A 185 1.97 -14.58 1.65
N ARG A 186 0.94 -15.42 1.81
CA ARG A 186 0.29 -16.15 0.72
C ARG A 186 -0.51 -15.21 -0.18
N ASP A 187 -1.30 -14.31 0.41
CA ASP A 187 -2.15 -13.40 -0.36
C ASP A 187 -1.32 -12.37 -1.14
N THR A 188 -0.26 -11.83 -0.55
CA THR A 188 0.67 -10.93 -1.25
C THR A 188 1.36 -11.63 -2.44
N ARG A 189 1.77 -12.89 -2.29
CA ARG A 189 2.33 -13.67 -3.41
C ARG A 189 1.33 -13.90 -4.52
N LYS A 190 0.12 -14.33 -4.17
CA LYS A 190 -0.95 -14.60 -5.12
C LYS A 190 -1.32 -13.35 -5.91
N LEU A 191 -1.41 -12.19 -5.24
CA LEU A 191 -1.58 -10.90 -5.90
C LEU A 191 -0.45 -10.63 -6.89
N ALA A 192 0.79 -10.75 -6.41
CA ALA A 192 1.96 -10.39 -7.21
C ALA A 192 2.18 -11.31 -8.41
N GLU A 193 1.88 -12.60 -8.29
CA GLU A 193 1.94 -13.57 -9.38
C GLU A 193 0.94 -13.22 -10.49
N ARG A 194 -0.28 -12.81 -10.14
CA ARG A 194 -1.29 -12.37 -11.13
C ARG A 194 -0.85 -11.10 -11.86
N VAL A 195 -0.39 -10.10 -11.10
CA VAL A 195 0.11 -8.84 -11.68
C VAL A 195 1.34 -9.11 -12.55
N ARG A 196 2.29 -9.93 -12.09
CA ARG A 196 3.47 -10.34 -12.85
C ARG A 196 3.10 -11.03 -14.15
N GLN A 197 2.14 -11.95 -14.12
CA GLN A 197 1.69 -12.66 -15.32
C GLN A 197 1.18 -11.69 -16.39
N ASP A 198 0.34 -10.73 -16.00
CA ASP A 198 -0.19 -9.73 -16.91
C ASP A 198 0.92 -8.79 -17.44
N LEU A 199 1.81 -8.33 -16.56
CA LEU A 199 2.92 -7.44 -16.95
C LEU A 199 3.95 -8.12 -17.86
N ARG A 200 4.22 -9.40 -17.61
CA ARG A 200 5.13 -10.20 -18.44
C ARG A 200 4.60 -10.37 -19.85
N ALA A 201 3.28 -10.48 -20.03
CA ALA A 201 2.66 -10.59 -21.34
C ALA A 201 2.83 -9.31 -22.19
N ALA A 202 2.96 -8.15 -21.55
CA ALA A 202 3.13 -6.85 -22.21
C ALA A 202 4.56 -6.28 -22.09
N GLN A 203 5.52 -7.06 -21.58
CA GLN A 203 6.85 -6.56 -21.20
C GLN A 203 7.56 -5.80 -22.32
N VAL A 204 8.17 -4.66 -21.97
CA VAL A 204 9.16 -4.00 -22.84
C VAL A 204 10.57 -4.47 -22.44
N PRO A 205 11.37 -5.02 -23.36
CA PRO A 205 12.74 -5.42 -23.10
C PRO A 205 13.60 -4.25 -22.58
N TRP A 206 14.50 -4.51 -21.63
CA TRP A 206 15.31 -3.45 -20.99
C TRP A 206 16.26 -2.73 -21.96
N ASP A 207 16.70 -3.39 -23.02
CA ASP A 207 17.49 -2.81 -24.12
C ASP A 207 16.67 -1.84 -25.00
N GLN A 208 15.35 -1.97 -24.99
CA GLN A 208 14.41 -1.11 -25.73
C GLN A 208 13.78 -0.02 -24.86
N LEU A 209 13.97 -0.09 -23.54
CA LEU A 209 13.56 0.98 -22.63
C LEU A 209 14.48 2.19 -22.82
N THR A 210 14.06 3.13 -23.67
CA THR A 210 14.59 4.50 -23.65
C THR A 210 14.53 5.01 -22.21
N SER A 211 15.60 5.63 -21.70
CA SER A 211 15.68 6.04 -20.29
C SER A 211 14.45 6.84 -19.89
N LEU A 212 13.51 6.21 -19.17
CA LEU A 212 12.35 6.89 -18.64
C LEU A 212 12.85 7.99 -17.70
N PRO A 213 12.26 9.21 -17.74
CA PRO A 213 12.64 10.26 -16.80
C PRO A 213 12.55 9.73 -15.37
N PRO A 214 13.44 10.14 -14.44
CA PRO A 214 13.38 9.69 -13.05
C PRO A 214 11.97 9.89 -12.45
N LEU A 215 11.57 9.02 -11.52
CA LEU A 215 10.29 9.18 -10.85
C LEU A 215 10.27 10.46 -10.01
N ASP A 216 9.14 11.19 -10.03
CA ASP A 216 8.92 12.30 -9.10
C ASP A 216 9.07 11.79 -7.66
N GLN A 217 9.93 12.43 -6.88
CA GLN A 217 10.08 12.07 -5.48
C GLN A 217 8.83 12.51 -4.70
N PRO A 218 8.29 11.67 -3.80
CA PRO A 218 7.24 12.11 -2.88
C PRO A 218 7.73 13.33 -2.12
N GLU A 219 6.94 14.40 -2.07
CA GLU A 219 7.24 15.59 -1.29
C GLU A 219 7.35 15.19 0.19
N LEU A 220 8.57 15.21 0.73
CA LEU A 220 8.80 15.01 2.16
C LEU A 220 8.07 16.14 2.90
N PRO A 221 7.36 15.85 4.01
CA PRO A 221 6.87 16.92 4.86
C PRO A 221 8.08 17.78 5.29
N PRO A 222 7.92 19.11 5.39
CA PRO A 222 8.99 19.99 5.82
C PRO A 222 9.55 19.46 7.15
N ALA A 223 10.88 19.45 7.27
CA ALA A 223 11.54 19.08 8.51
C ALA A 223 10.91 19.88 9.66
N PRO A 224 10.67 19.27 10.84
CA PRO A 224 10.17 20.02 11.98
C PRO A 224 11.11 21.19 12.21
N THR A 225 10.55 22.40 12.32
CA THR A 225 11.30 23.58 12.69
C THR A 225 12.08 23.26 13.97
N PRO A 226 13.41 23.51 14.02
CA PRO A 226 14.16 23.31 15.24
C PRO A 226 13.46 24.09 16.36
N VAL A 227 12.98 23.39 17.38
CA VAL A 227 12.52 24.03 18.61
C VAL A 227 13.74 24.74 19.16
N PRO A 228 13.72 26.08 19.32
CA PRO A 228 14.85 26.78 19.91
C PRO A 228 15.15 26.16 21.26
N LEU A 229 16.39 25.69 21.46
CA LEU A 229 16.83 25.26 22.77
C LEU A 229 16.60 26.43 23.75
N PRO A 230 16.11 26.18 24.98
CA PRO A 230 15.97 27.23 25.96
C PRO A 230 17.33 27.93 26.11
N LEU A 231 17.33 29.25 26.00
CA LEU A 231 18.51 30.07 26.27
C LEU A 231 19.00 29.69 27.67
N THR A 232 20.22 29.17 27.77
CA THR A 232 20.85 28.98 29.07
C THR A 232 20.93 30.34 29.76
N PRO A 233 20.59 30.44 31.06
CA PRO A 233 20.76 31.68 31.79
C PRO A 233 22.22 32.16 31.65
N ARG A 234 22.40 33.44 31.31
CA ARG A 234 23.72 34.07 31.37
C ARG A 234 24.20 33.94 32.81
N ASP A 235 25.37 33.33 32.99
CA ASP A 235 26.03 33.26 34.28
C ASP A 235 26.61 34.64 34.61
N ASP A 236 25.88 35.42 35.40
CA ASP A 236 26.18 36.80 35.78
C ASP A 236 27.31 36.90 36.83
N ASN A 237 27.90 35.78 37.25
CA ASN A 237 28.79 35.76 38.41
C ASN A 237 30.28 35.69 38.04
N ARG A 238 30.78 36.71 37.33
CA ARG A 238 32.23 36.98 37.28
C ARG A 238 32.60 38.06 38.30
N PRO A 239 33.45 37.77 39.30
CA PRO A 239 34.00 38.81 40.14
C PRO A 239 35.01 39.66 39.34
N THR A 240 34.94 40.97 39.56
CA THR A 240 35.89 41.99 39.08
C THR A 240 37.26 41.85 39.73
#